data_AF-A0A973H6H7-F1
#
_entry.id   AF-A0A973H6H7-F1
#
_cell.length_a   1.000
_cell.length_b   1.000
_cell.length_c   1.000
_cell.angle_alpha   90.00
_cell.angle_beta   90.00
_cell.angle_gamma   90.00
#
_symmetry.space_group_name_H-M   'P 1'
#
loop_
_entity.id
_entity.type
_entity.pdbx_description
1 polymer ?
#
loop_
_entity_poly.entity_id
_entity_poly.type
_entity_poly.pdbx_seq_one_letter_code
_entity_poly.pdbx_strand_id
1 'polypeptide(L)'
;MAVQEARQSGEAGAHGGGCTCGDCPHGAREGHRRAVAEFLLRRDEFAAGQGLPAAVAHSASASRQWVSEELTQSAELVAERGRAEGEAWLARLWSRTACTVWAGVVVLLLVQALTAIGAGWTSARTAGLLAALLTAGALTAASWFHRARGGALAPVIGEDNRLSTSRAIAVAWVLFVAYAVLVLVGRLAAASDPAERDALISGLELARGAGVVTVLAVVSGIAVLVRRVVGLRVLGQRLQKVRADRPRAADLLTDDAGRGTFADIQYVVIGAVALLFAAVRLARRPDQLPDLPWGLAVVVLISAATYVAGKYAEGGRPVILSVVRAREAGDLDAPIRTGDDIEIRGAGFVPPGAQGAERLSRMTVRVGTVHVHVPLVPVTGGFSNPTDAVLTVPVPADVEPGRVEVQVITAAGVETNRYAIDVTD
;
A
#
# COMPACT_ATOMS: atom_id res chain seq x y z
N MET A 1 45.25 6.86 22.24
CA MET A 1 44.63 7.91 21.39
C MET A 1 43.83 7.26 20.27
N ALA A 2 42.69 6.61 20.58
CA ALA A 2 41.81 6.00 19.57
C ALA A 2 40.36 5.79 20.09
N VAL A 3 39.96 6.51 21.15
CA VAL A 3 38.64 6.33 21.81
C VAL A 3 37.91 7.66 21.99
N GLN A 4 38.43 8.75 21.41
CA GLN A 4 37.88 10.11 21.57
C GLN A 4 37.25 10.70 20.30
N GLU A 5 37.33 10.02 19.14
CA GLU A 5 36.69 10.47 17.90
C GLU A 5 35.25 9.95 17.71
N ALA A 6 34.78 9.01 18.54
CA ALA A 6 33.42 8.45 18.43
C ALA A 6 32.33 9.24 19.20
N ARG A 7 32.66 10.40 19.80
CA ARG A 7 31.74 11.18 20.65
C ARG A 7 31.34 12.57 20.12
N GLN A 8 31.76 12.93 18.91
CA GLN A 8 31.39 14.22 18.28
C GLN A 8 30.30 14.14 17.20
N SER A 9 29.58 13.02 17.08
CA SER A 9 28.43 12.87 16.17
C SER A 9 27.06 13.08 16.86
N GLY A 10 27.02 13.94 17.88
CA GLY A 10 25.87 14.13 18.77
C GLY A 10 25.33 15.55 18.89
N GLU A 11 25.70 16.48 18.00
CA GLU A 11 25.04 17.78 17.94
C GLU A 11 24.07 17.82 16.76
N ALA A 12 22.78 17.77 17.10
CA ALA A 12 21.66 18.00 16.21
C ALA A 12 21.68 19.47 15.73
N GLY A 13 22.54 19.77 14.76
CA GLY A 13 22.49 21.00 13.99
C GLY A 13 21.21 21.04 13.17
N ALA A 14 20.40 22.06 13.38
CA ALA A 14 19.26 22.39 12.53
C ALA A 14 19.79 22.66 11.10
N HIS A 15 19.63 21.67 10.21
CA HIS A 15 20.11 21.75 8.85
C HIS A 15 19.23 22.71 8.02
N GLY A 16 19.80 23.85 7.64
CA GLY A 16 19.31 24.69 6.54
C GLY A 16 19.34 23.91 5.22
N GLY A 17 18.38 24.20 4.33
CA GLY A 17 18.09 23.43 3.13
C GLY A 17 19.31 23.07 2.28
N GLY A 18 19.53 21.77 2.09
CA GLY A 18 20.58 21.26 1.18
C GLY A 18 21.39 20.06 1.67
N CYS A 19 20.88 19.19 2.57
CA CYS A 19 21.68 18.02 2.98
C CYS A 19 21.91 17.05 1.83
N THR A 20 23.18 16.81 1.50
CA THR A 20 23.69 15.79 0.56
C THR A 20 23.95 14.44 1.24
N CYS A 21 23.69 14.35 2.54
CA CYS A 21 23.85 13.13 3.32
C CYS A 21 22.86 12.04 2.83
N GLY A 22 23.37 11.02 2.14
CA GLY A 22 22.58 9.95 1.50
C GLY A 22 21.67 9.17 2.47
N ASP A 23 22.10 9.03 3.72
CA ASP A 23 21.41 8.20 4.72
C ASP A 23 20.43 8.98 5.60
N CYS A 24 20.37 10.32 5.48
CA CYS A 24 19.38 11.08 6.22
C CYS A 24 18.06 11.15 5.43
N PRO A 25 16.89 11.02 6.10
CA PRO A 25 15.61 11.05 5.38
C PRO A 25 15.27 12.35 4.65
N HIS A 26 15.93 13.48 4.95
CA HIS A 26 15.81 14.69 4.13
C HIS A 26 16.62 14.56 2.83
N GLY A 27 17.85 14.04 2.92
CA GLY A 27 18.73 13.81 1.77
C GLY A 27 18.18 12.72 0.84
N ALA A 28 17.65 11.63 1.40
CA ALA A 28 16.99 10.58 0.62
C ALA A 28 15.77 11.11 -0.16
N ARG A 29 14.91 11.91 0.49
CA ARG A 29 13.75 12.53 -0.15
C ARG A 29 14.14 13.51 -1.25
N GLU A 30 15.15 14.35 -1.00
CA GLU A 30 15.64 15.31 -1.97
C GLU A 30 16.32 14.60 -3.16
N GLY A 31 17.10 13.55 -2.89
CA GLY A 31 17.70 12.70 -3.92
C GLY A 31 16.66 12.01 -4.80
N HIS A 32 15.60 11.45 -4.20
CA HIS A 32 14.50 10.87 -4.98
C HIS A 32 13.78 11.92 -5.83
N ARG A 33 13.48 13.11 -5.27
CA ARG A 33 12.86 14.21 -6.03
C ARG A 33 13.69 14.63 -7.24
N ARG A 34 15.01 14.76 -7.07
CA ARG A 34 15.92 15.11 -8.17
C ARG A 34 15.95 14.02 -9.23
N ALA A 35 16.08 12.76 -8.83
CA ALA A 35 16.06 11.64 -9.77
C ALA A 35 14.74 11.58 -10.56
N VAL A 36 13.59 11.83 -9.90
CA VAL A 36 12.29 11.92 -10.58
C VAL A 36 12.25 13.08 -11.57
N ALA A 37 12.72 14.26 -11.17
CA ALA A 37 12.74 15.43 -12.06
C ALA A 37 13.62 15.19 -13.29
N GLU A 38 14.82 14.65 -13.10
CA GLU A 38 15.76 14.29 -14.18
C GLU A 38 15.16 13.24 -15.12
N PHE A 39 14.53 12.19 -14.56
CA PHE A 39 13.84 11.18 -15.34
C PHE A 39 12.71 11.76 -16.19
N LEU A 40 11.88 12.64 -15.63
CA LEU A 40 10.76 13.26 -16.34
C LEU A 40 11.25 14.16 -17.48
N LEU A 41 12.30 14.96 -17.23
CA LEU A 41 12.94 15.78 -18.26
C LEU A 41 13.44 14.90 -19.41
N ARG A 42 14.19 13.85 -19.09
CA ARG A 42 14.76 12.93 -20.08
C ARG A 42 13.69 12.20 -20.90
N ARG A 43 12.61 11.76 -20.25
CA ARG A 43 11.45 11.17 -20.94
C ARG A 43 10.82 12.16 -21.91
N ASP A 44 10.63 13.40 -21.50
CA ASP A 44 9.98 14.42 -22.32
C ASP A 44 10.89 14.87 -23.49
N GLU A 45 12.22 14.89 -23.30
CA GLU A 45 13.20 15.09 -24.37
C GLU A 45 13.12 13.97 -25.43
N PHE A 46 13.08 12.70 -25.00
CA PHE A 46 12.92 11.57 -25.93
C PHE A 46 11.55 11.56 -26.60
N ALA A 47 10.48 11.95 -25.90
CA ALA A 47 9.16 12.11 -26.50
C ALA A 47 9.15 13.22 -27.58
N ALA A 48 10.01 14.24 -27.45
CA ALA A 48 10.21 15.28 -28.44
C ALA A 48 11.21 14.90 -29.55
N GLY A 49 11.75 13.68 -29.55
CA GLY A 49 12.74 13.20 -30.52
C GLY A 49 14.15 13.78 -30.33
N GLN A 50 14.46 14.32 -29.15
CA GLN A 50 15.76 14.90 -28.82
C GLN A 50 16.66 13.87 -28.09
N GLY A 51 17.97 14.12 -28.05
CA GLY A 51 18.90 13.29 -27.25
C GLY A 51 19.30 11.93 -27.86
N LEU A 52 18.85 11.62 -29.08
CA LEU A 52 19.22 10.39 -29.80
C LEU A 52 20.65 10.47 -30.36
N PRO A 53 21.50 9.45 -30.14
CA PRO A 53 22.79 9.36 -30.82
C PRO A 53 22.63 9.24 -32.34
N ALA A 54 23.48 9.94 -33.10
CA ALA A 54 23.48 9.88 -34.57
C ALA A 54 23.64 8.44 -35.11
N ALA A 55 24.33 7.58 -34.36
CA ALA A 55 24.54 6.18 -34.70
C ALA A 55 23.27 5.32 -34.66
N VAL A 56 22.20 5.72 -33.97
CA VAL A 56 20.93 4.96 -33.94
C VAL A 56 19.78 5.69 -34.62
N ALA A 57 19.93 7.01 -34.84
CA ALA A 57 18.89 7.88 -35.42
C ALA A 57 18.45 7.49 -36.83
N HIS A 58 19.25 6.71 -37.56
CA HIS A 58 18.92 6.26 -38.93
C HIS A 58 18.02 5.02 -38.97
N SER A 59 17.78 4.36 -37.83
CA SER A 59 16.89 3.20 -37.72
C SER A 59 15.87 3.42 -36.60
N ALA A 60 14.59 3.37 -36.94
CA ALA A 60 13.51 3.55 -35.98
C ALA A 60 13.51 2.45 -34.91
N SER A 61 13.80 1.20 -35.29
CA SER A 61 13.89 0.08 -34.33
C SER A 61 15.07 0.26 -33.37
N ALA A 62 16.25 0.62 -33.88
CA ALA A 62 17.43 0.87 -33.06
C ALA A 62 17.25 2.06 -32.12
N SER A 63 16.63 3.15 -32.61
CA SER A 63 16.29 4.33 -31.80
C SER A 63 15.33 3.98 -30.66
N ARG A 64 14.26 3.22 -30.94
CA ARG A 64 13.30 2.78 -29.92
C ARG A 64 13.94 1.89 -28.86
N GLN A 65 14.77 0.93 -29.28
CA GLN A 65 15.47 0.05 -28.35
C GLN A 65 16.41 0.86 -27.44
N TRP A 66 17.22 1.74 -28.02
CA TRP A 66 18.16 2.58 -27.27
C TRP A 66 17.43 3.50 -26.26
N VAL A 67 16.35 4.17 -26.69
CA VAL A 67 15.52 5.00 -25.80
C VAL A 67 14.92 4.17 -24.67
N SER A 68 14.42 2.97 -24.98
CA SER A 68 13.84 2.07 -23.99
C SER A 68 14.87 1.61 -22.96
N GLU A 69 16.10 1.29 -23.38
CA GLU A 69 17.20 0.92 -22.48
C GLU A 69 17.61 2.09 -21.57
N GLU A 70 17.76 3.29 -22.13
CA GLU A 70 18.16 4.49 -21.39
C GLU A 70 17.10 4.90 -20.34
N LEU A 71 15.81 4.81 -20.71
CA LEU A 71 14.70 5.07 -19.80
C LEU A 71 14.57 3.96 -18.75
N THR A 72 14.88 2.71 -19.09
CA THR A 72 14.91 1.61 -18.14
C THR A 72 15.97 1.85 -17.07
N GLN A 73 17.21 2.14 -17.47
CA GLN A 73 18.30 2.44 -16.54
C GLN A 73 17.97 3.64 -15.64
N SER A 74 17.44 4.71 -16.23
CA SER A 74 17.05 5.91 -15.47
C SER A 74 15.90 5.61 -14.49
N ALA A 75 14.94 4.76 -14.87
CA ALA A 75 13.83 4.37 -14.01
C ALA A 75 14.27 3.49 -12.85
N GLU A 76 15.25 2.60 -13.06
CA GLU A 76 15.86 1.78 -12.00
C GLU A 76 16.50 2.65 -10.91
N LEU A 77 17.23 3.70 -11.32
CA LEU A 77 17.80 4.68 -10.39
C LEU A 77 16.71 5.39 -9.58
N VAL A 78 15.63 5.83 -10.23
CA VAL A 78 14.48 6.46 -9.54
C VAL A 78 13.86 5.50 -8.52
N ALA A 79 13.66 4.24 -8.90
CA ALA A 79 13.10 3.21 -8.03
C ALA A 79 14.03 2.89 -6.84
N GLU A 80 15.34 2.84 -7.07
CA GLU A 80 16.34 2.67 -6.01
C GLU A 80 16.29 3.81 -4.99
N ARG A 81 16.30 5.06 -5.48
CA ARG A 81 16.17 6.24 -4.61
C ARG A 81 14.82 6.29 -3.90
N GLY A 82 13.75 5.85 -4.55
CA GLY A 82 12.42 5.73 -3.94
C GLY A 82 12.38 4.73 -2.79
N ARG A 83 13.02 3.56 -2.98
CA ARG A 83 13.18 2.55 -1.92
C ARG A 83 14.00 3.10 -0.74
N ALA A 84 15.11 3.78 -1.01
CA ALA A 84 15.93 4.43 0.02
C ALA A 84 15.15 5.50 0.79
N GLU A 85 14.35 6.35 0.12
CA GLU A 85 13.44 7.29 0.81
C GLU A 85 12.43 6.55 1.68
N GLY A 86 11.85 5.46 1.18
CA GLY A 86 10.88 4.64 1.89
C GLY A 86 11.43 4.05 3.19
N GLU A 87 12.63 3.46 3.15
CA GLU A 87 13.32 2.90 4.32
C GLU A 87 13.68 4.00 5.34
N ALA A 88 14.23 5.11 4.85
CA ALA A 88 14.57 6.27 5.68
C ALA A 88 13.33 6.87 6.36
N TRP A 89 12.18 6.89 5.67
CA TRP A 89 10.90 7.32 6.22
C TRP A 89 10.37 6.35 7.28
N LEU A 90 10.41 5.03 7.02
CA LEU A 90 10.01 4.00 7.98
C LEU A 90 10.84 4.09 9.27
N ALA A 91 12.16 4.33 9.15
CA ALA A 91 13.05 4.52 10.29
C ALA A 91 12.74 5.77 11.13
N ARG A 92 12.06 6.79 10.58
CA ARG A 92 11.55 7.95 11.33
C ARG A 92 10.11 7.78 11.81
N LEU A 93 9.39 6.79 11.30
CA LEU A 93 7.98 6.61 11.61
C LEU A 93 7.76 6.30 13.09
N TRP A 94 8.65 5.52 13.72
CA TRP A 94 8.51 5.16 15.13
C TRP A 94 8.51 6.39 16.06
N SER A 95 9.35 7.40 15.80
CA SER A 95 9.42 8.60 16.64
C SER A 95 8.18 9.48 16.46
N ARG A 96 7.65 9.56 15.23
CA ARG A 96 6.38 10.23 14.95
C ARG A 96 5.22 9.50 15.61
N THR A 97 5.16 8.18 15.51
CA THR A 97 4.11 7.38 16.16
C THR A 97 4.17 7.55 17.68
N ALA A 98 5.35 7.49 18.29
CA ALA A 98 5.52 7.76 19.72
C ALA A 98 5.04 9.18 20.07
N CYS A 99 5.48 10.20 19.33
CA CYS A 99 5.05 11.59 19.56
C CYS A 99 3.52 11.74 19.47
N THR A 100 2.88 11.19 18.44
CA THR A 100 1.42 11.24 18.27
C THR A 100 0.69 10.53 19.40
N VAL A 101 1.16 9.34 19.80
CA VAL A 101 0.55 8.55 20.88
C VAL A 101 0.65 9.31 22.21
N TRP A 102 1.82 9.85 22.55
CA TRP A 102 2.02 10.65 23.76
C TRP A 102 1.26 11.98 23.74
N ALA A 103 1.18 12.65 22.60
CA ALA A 103 0.31 13.81 22.42
C ALA A 103 -1.16 13.46 22.69
N GLY A 104 -1.62 12.29 22.23
CA GLY A 104 -2.96 11.77 22.55
C GLY A 104 -3.20 11.58 24.04
N VAL A 105 -2.21 11.05 24.78
CA VAL A 105 -2.27 10.94 26.25
C VAL A 105 -2.38 12.33 26.91
N VAL A 106 -1.59 13.31 26.45
CA VAL A 106 -1.63 14.69 26.96
C VAL A 106 -2.99 15.33 26.67
N VAL A 107 -3.54 15.16 25.46
CA VAL A 107 -4.87 15.66 25.12
C VAL A 107 -5.94 15.01 26.00
N LEU A 108 -5.88 13.69 26.21
CA LEU A 108 -6.80 13.00 27.11
C LEU A 108 -6.73 13.57 28.54
N LEU A 109 -5.52 13.80 29.06
CA LEU A 109 -5.29 14.43 30.36
C LEU A 109 -5.93 15.83 30.43
N LEU A 110 -5.69 16.67 29.41
CA LEU A 110 -6.24 18.02 29.35
C LEU A 110 -7.78 17.99 29.30
N VAL A 111 -8.38 17.13 28.47
CA VAL A 111 -9.84 16.98 28.39
C VAL A 111 -10.41 16.49 29.72
N GLN A 112 -9.77 15.52 30.37
CA GLN A 112 -10.20 15.04 31.68
C GLN A 112 -10.06 16.12 32.77
N ALA A 113 -8.98 16.91 32.75
CA ALA A 113 -8.77 18.02 33.68
C ALA A 113 -9.82 19.13 33.48
N LEU A 114 -10.10 19.51 32.24
CA LEU A 114 -11.12 20.50 31.91
C LEU A 114 -12.52 20.05 32.33
N THR A 115 -12.87 18.79 32.05
CA THR A 115 -14.15 18.20 32.47
C THR A 115 -14.21 17.86 33.96
N ALA A 116 -13.07 17.93 34.68
CA ALA A 116 -13.04 17.84 36.14
C ALA A 116 -13.45 19.12 36.84
N ILE A 117 -13.36 20.25 36.15
CA ILE A 117 -13.82 21.53 36.67
C ILE A 117 -15.34 21.42 36.90
N GLY A 118 -15.75 21.49 38.16
CA GLY A 118 -17.15 21.35 38.58
C GLY A 118 -17.60 19.91 38.89
N ALA A 119 -17.15 18.90 38.12
CA ALA A 119 -17.55 17.51 38.34
C ALA A 119 -16.65 16.72 39.31
N GLY A 120 -15.49 17.26 39.68
CA GLY A 120 -14.50 16.61 40.56
C GLY A 120 -13.71 15.50 39.88
N TRP A 121 -12.58 15.08 40.45
CA TRP A 121 -11.72 14.02 39.90
C TRP A 121 -12.17 12.63 40.38
N THR A 122 -12.37 11.69 39.46
CA THR A 122 -12.90 10.35 39.76
C THR A 122 -11.88 9.24 39.57
N SER A 123 -12.08 8.09 40.23
CA SER A 123 -11.26 6.88 40.05
C SER A 123 -11.26 6.41 38.59
N ALA A 124 -12.39 6.54 37.90
CA ALA A 124 -12.52 6.21 36.47
C ALA A 124 -11.59 7.04 35.57
N ARG A 125 -11.36 8.32 35.90
CA ARG A 125 -10.41 9.18 35.16
C ARG A 125 -8.97 8.73 35.36
N THR A 126 -8.59 8.46 36.61
CA THR A 126 -7.28 7.90 36.93
C THR A 126 -7.05 6.57 36.19
N ALA A 127 -8.02 5.65 36.22
CA ALA A 127 -7.95 4.38 35.51
C ALA A 127 -7.84 4.58 33.99
N GLY A 128 -8.62 5.52 33.43
CA GLY A 128 -8.56 5.93 32.03
C GLY A 128 -7.18 6.43 31.58
N LEU A 129 -6.52 7.24 32.41
CA LEU A 129 -5.18 7.76 32.15
C LEU A 129 -4.10 6.69 32.31
N LEU A 130 -4.18 5.86 33.35
CA LEU A 130 -3.25 4.74 33.53
C LEU A 130 -3.35 3.75 32.36
N ALA A 131 -4.55 3.40 31.92
CA ALA A 131 -4.77 2.57 30.74
C ALA A 131 -4.17 3.22 29.46
N ALA A 132 -4.28 4.54 29.33
CA ALA A 132 -3.69 5.27 28.20
C ALA A 132 -2.16 5.24 28.26
N LEU A 133 -1.56 5.43 29.44
CA LEU A 133 -0.11 5.35 29.65
C LEU A 133 0.44 3.95 29.35
N LEU A 134 -0.23 2.90 29.82
CA LEU A 134 0.15 1.51 29.55
C LEU A 134 0.07 1.19 28.06
N THR A 135 -1.01 1.60 27.41
CA THR A 135 -1.20 1.42 25.96
C THR A 135 -0.16 2.20 25.17
N ALA A 136 0.11 3.44 25.55
CA ALA A 136 1.12 4.29 24.93
C ALA A 136 2.52 3.72 25.09
N GLY A 137 2.86 3.23 26.28
CA GLY A 137 4.11 2.54 26.58
C GLY A 137 4.29 1.29 25.71
N ALA A 138 3.25 0.44 25.63
CA ALA A 138 3.26 -0.76 24.79
C ALA A 138 3.44 -0.43 23.30
N LEU A 139 2.71 0.55 22.76
CA LEU A 139 2.85 1.00 21.38
C LEU A 139 4.22 1.63 21.09
N THR A 140 4.78 2.37 22.06
CA THR A 140 6.13 2.94 21.97
C THR A 140 7.18 1.83 21.94
N ALA A 141 7.07 0.85 22.83
CA ALA A 141 7.96 -0.31 22.87
C ALA A 141 7.88 -1.13 21.57
N ALA A 142 6.66 -1.46 21.11
CA ALA A 142 6.45 -2.13 19.84
C ALA A 142 7.03 -1.34 18.66
N SER A 143 6.87 0.00 18.67
CA SER A 143 7.46 0.87 17.66
C SER A 143 8.98 0.85 17.66
N TRP A 144 9.60 0.78 18.84
CA TRP A 144 11.04 0.71 18.98
C TRP A 144 11.60 -0.64 18.52
N PHE A 145 11.02 -1.76 18.97
CA PHE A 145 11.43 -3.10 18.58
C PHE A 145 11.22 -3.39 17.09
N HIS A 146 10.15 -2.84 16.49
CA HIS A 146 9.82 -3.04 15.08
C HIS A 146 10.16 -1.83 14.19
N ARG A 147 11.08 -0.95 14.61
CA ARG A 147 11.44 0.28 13.88
C ARG A 147 11.84 0.04 12.41
N ALA A 148 12.51 -1.07 12.13
CA ALA A 148 12.91 -1.45 10.77
C ALA A 148 11.75 -1.87 9.86
N ARG A 149 10.56 -2.17 10.43
CA ARG A 149 9.37 -2.67 9.71
C ARG A 149 8.18 -1.72 9.79
N GLY A 150 8.39 -0.45 10.15
CA GLY A 150 7.33 0.54 10.32
C GLY A 150 6.77 0.67 11.75
N GLY A 151 7.43 0.08 12.74
CA GLY A 151 7.09 0.23 14.15
C GLY A 151 5.72 -0.39 14.50
N ALA A 152 4.90 0.31 15.29
CA ALA A 152 3.56 -0.15 15.67
C ALA A 152 2.60 -0.31 14.46
N LEU A 153 2.94 0.22 13.28
CA LEU A 153 2.15 0.04 12.07
C LEU A 153 2.54 -1.23 11.29
N ALA A 154 3.60 -1.95 11.68
CA ALA A 154 4.01 -3.19 11.03
C ALA A 154 2.85 -4.21 10.86
N PRO A 155 1.94 -4.42 11.83
CA PRO A 155 0.82 -5.36 11.66
C PRO A 155 -0.20 -4.93 10.60
N VAL A 156 -0.32 -3.63 10.31
CA VAL A 156 -1.28 -3.11 9.32
C VAL A 156 -0.67 -3.00 7.92
N ILE A 157 0.64 -3.16 7.78
CA ILE A 157 1.32 -3.18 6.49
C ILE A 157 1.17 -4.59 5.88
N GLY A 158 0.67 -4.63 4.65
CA GLY A 158 0.48 -5.84 3.84
C GLY A 158 1.79 -6.37 3.28
N GLU A 159 1.73 -7.60 2.75
CA GLU A 159 2.84 -8.24 2.05
C GLU A 159 3.31 -7.45 0.81
N ASP A 160 2.41 -6.67 0.20
CA ASP A 160 2.67 -5.75 -0.91
C ASP A 160 3.21 -4.37 -0.47
N ASN A 161 3.58 -4.20 0.81
CA ASN A 161 4.11 -2.96 1.39
C ASN A 161 3.13 -1.78 1.40
N ARG A 162 1.82 -2.06 1.34
CA ARG A 162 0.74 -1.07 1.42
C ARG A 162 0.00 -1.18 2.75
N LEU A 163 -0.71 -0.14 3.19
CA LEU A 163 -1.60 -0.29 4.36
C LEU A 163 -2.83 -1.12 3.99
N SER A 164 -3.15 -2.10 4.82
CA SER A 164 -4.33 -2.96 4.64
C SER A 164 -5.52 -2.39 5.41
N THR A 165 -6.57 -2.04 4.67
CA THR A 165 -7.84 -1.52 5.23
C THR A 165 -8.43 -2.45 6.29
N SER A 166 -8.52 -3.75 6.00
CA SER A 166 -9.07 -4.72 6.97
C SER A 166 -8.22 -4.90 8.21
N ARG A 167 -6.89 -4.95 8.07
CA ARG A 167 -5.99 -5.03 9.24
C ARG A 167 -6.04 -3.76 10.08
N ALA A 168 -6.10 -2.59 9.45
CA ALA A 168 -6.17 -1.31 10.16
C ALA A 168 -7.42 -1.21 11.03
N ILE A 169 -8.59 -1.54 10.48
CA ILE A 169 -9.85 -1.56 11.23
C ILE A 169 -9.81 -2.60 12.35
N ALA A 170 -9.32 -3.81 12.08
CA ALA A 170 -9.20 -4.84 13.11
C ALA A 170 -8.27 -4.42 14.26
N VAL A 171 -7.09 -3.88 13.95
CA VAL A 171 -6.13 -3.39 14.95
C VAL A 171 -6.72 -2.23 15.76
N ALA A 172 -7.46 -1.31 15.13
CA ALA A 172 -8.13 -0.23 15.84
C ALA A 172 -9.15 -0.75 16.87
N TRP A 173 -9.97 -1.73 16.50
CA TRP A 173 -10.92 -2.37 17.42
C TRP A 173 -10.21 -3.16 18.53
N VAL A 174 -9.16 -3.91 18.21
CA VAL A 174 -8.37 -4.65 19.21
C VAL A 174 -7.76 -3.68 20.23
N LEU A 175 -7.13 -2.60 19.77
CA LEU A 175 -6.53 -1.59 20.66
C LEU A 175 -7.59 -0.91 21.52
N PHE A 176 -8.74 -0.57 20.95
CA PHE A 176 -9.84 0.04 21.70
C PHE A 176 -10.41 -0.90 22.78
N VAL A 177 -10.64 -2.18 22.45
CA VAL A 177 -11.15 -3.15 23.42
C VAL A 177 -10.11 -3.43 24.51
N ALA A 178 -8.84 -3.57 24.16
CA ALA A 178 -7.76 -3.71 25.13
C ALA A 178 -7.69 -2.50 26.07
N TYR A 179 -7.81 -1.28 25.54
CA TYR A 179 -7.90 -0.07 26.34
C TYR A 179 -9.12 -0.10 27.27
N ALA A 180 -10.31 -0.43 26.77
CA ALA A 180 -11.53 -0.50 27.58
C ALA A 180 -11.42 -1.50 28.74
N VAL A 181 -10.84 -2.68 28.48
CA VAL A 181 -10.57 -3.68 29.52
C VAL A 181 -9.57 -3.17 30.54
N LEU A 182 -8.48 -2.50 30.12
CA LEU A 182 -7.52 -1.90 31.05
C LEU A 182 -8.16 -0.83 31.95
N VAL A 183 -9.10 -0.03 31.43
CA VAL A 183 -9.87 0.92 32.25
C VAL A 183 -10.68 0.17 33.32
N LEU A 184 -11.39 -0.88 32.95
CA LEU A 184 -12.18 -1.69 33.90
C LEU A 184 -11.29 -2.38 34.94
N VAL A 185 -10.15 -2.94 34.54
CA VAL A 185 -9.16 -3.54 35.46
C VAL A 185 -8.63 -2.49 36.44
N GLY A 186 -8.28 -1.30 35.97
CA GLY A 186 -7.81 -0.21 36.82
C GLY A 186 -8.87 0.25 37.84
N ARG A 187 -10.14 0.28 37.43
CA ARG A 187 -11.26 0.57 38.34
C ARG A 187 -11.47 -0.55 39.36
N LEU A 188 -11.42 -1.80 38.94
CA LEU A 188 -11.56 -2.95 39.83
C LEU A 188 -10.46 -2.97 40.89
N ALA A 189 -9.23 -2.63 40.51
CA ALA A 189 -8.10 -2.52 41.45
C ALA A 189 -8.26 -1.38 42.47
N ALA A 190 -8.97 -0.30 42.10
CA ALA A 190 -9.24 0.84 42.98
C ALA A 190 -10.50 0.64 43.85
N ALA A 191 -11.39 -0.29 43.48
CA ALA A 191 -12.66 -0.52 44.17
C ALA A 191 -12.45 -1.10 45.57
N SER A 192 -12.84 -0.31 46.58
CA SER A 192 -12.72 -0.67 48.00
C SER A 192 -14.00 -1.33 48.55
N ASP A 193 -15.15 -1.01 47.96
CA ASP A 193 -16.46 -1.54 48.34
C ASP A 193 -16.79 -2.83 47.57
N PRO A 194 -17.21 -3.93 48.25
CA PRO A 194 -17.71 -5.14 47.59
C PRO A 194 -18.81 -4.88 46.55
N ALA A 195 -19.76 -3.97 46.81
CA ALA A 195 -20.85 -3.70 45.88
C ALA A 195 -20.36 -3.03 44.57
N GLU A 196 -19.35 -2.17 44.65
CA GLU A 196 -18.70 -1.57 43.48
C GLU A 196 -17.95 -2.63 42.64
N ARG A 197 -17.30 -3.60 43.30
CA ARG A 197 -16.63 -4.71 42.61
C ARG A 197 -17.63 -5.58 41.86
N ASP A 198 -18.73 -5.95 42.50
CA ASP A 198 -19.77 -6.78 41.88
C ASP A 198 -20.40 -6.05 40.69
N ALA A 199 -20.62 -4.74 40.79
CA ALA A 199 -21.10 -3.93 39.67
C ALA A 199 -20.12 -3.94 38.49
N LEU A 200 -18.81 -3.78 38.72
CA LEU A 200 -17.78 -3.83 37.67
C LEU A 200 -17.68 -5.21 37.02
N ILE A 201 -17.78 -6.29 37.81
CA ILE A 201 -17.81 -7.66 37.30
C ILE A 201 -19.07 -7.88 36.45
N SER A 202 -20.23 -7.40 36.90
CA SER A 202 -21.47 -7.43 36.10
C SER A 202 -21.35 -6.60 34.82
N GLY A 203 -20.53 -5.55 34.83
CA GLY A 203 -20.24 -4.71 33.66
C GLY A 203 -19.42 -5.41 32.57
N LEU A 204 -18.73 -6.50 32.92
CA LEU A 204 -18.01 -7.37 31.99
C LEU A 204 -18.89 -8.48 31.41
N GLU A 205 -20.14 -8.62 31.87
CA GLU A 205 -21.03 -9.66 31.37
C GLU A 205 -21.24 -9.55 29.85
N LEU A 206 -21.24 -10.71 29.20
CA LEU A 206 -21.41 -10.80 27.75
C LEU A 206 -22.72 -10.14 27.29
N ALA A 207 -23.78 -10.17 28.10
CA ALA A 207 -25.05 -9.51 27.79
C ALA A 207 -24.88 -8.00 27.52
N ARG A 208 -23.94 -7.34 28.20
CA ARG A 208 -23.67 -5.90 28.04
C ARG A 208 -22.59 -5.60 27.00
N GLY A 209 -21.68 -6.56 26.76
CA GLY A 209 -20.58 -6.42 25.82
C GLY A 209 -20.79 -7.07 24.44
N ALA A 210 -21.91 -7.78 24.23
CA ALA A 210 -22.12 -8.64 23.06
C ALA A 210 -21.88 -7.90 21.74
N GLY A 211 -22.43 -6.70 21.57
CA GLY A 211 -22.27 -5.92 20.34
C GLY A 211 -20.81 -5.59 20.01
N VAL A 212 -20.01 -5.15 20.97
CA VAL A 212 -18.58 -4.85 20.76
C VAL A 212 -17.79 -6.12 20.50
N VAL A 213 -18.06 -7.19 21.25
CA VAL A 213 -17.40 -8.49 21.04
C VAL A 213 -17.72 -9.06 19.67
N THR A 214 -18.97 -8.98 19.22
CA THR A 214 -19.38 -9.40 17.88
C THR A 214 -18.68 -8.58 16.81
N VAL A 215 -18.64 -7.25 16.93
CA VAL A 215 -17.93 -6.41 15.97
C VAL A 215 -16.45 -6.74 15.93
N LEU A 216 -15.80 -6.88 17.09
CA LEU A 216 -14.39 -7.28 17.19
C LEU A 216 -14.13 -8.63 16.49
N ALA A 217 -14.99 -9.62 16.74
CA ALA A 217 -14.89 -10.94 16.12
C ALA A 217 -15.04 -10.85 14.59
N VAL A 218 -16.01 -10.08 14.10
CA VAL A 218 -16.27 -9.88 12.66
C VAL A 218 -15.09 -9.19 11.98
N VAL A 219 -14.62 -8.05 12.48
CA VAL A 219 -13.52 -7.31 11.84
C VAL A 219 -12.21 -8.11 11.86
N SER A 220 -11.96 -8.86 12.93
CA SER A 220 -10.80 -9.76 13.04
C SER A 220 -10.91 -10.94 12.07
N GLY A 221 -12.09 -11.56 12.00
CA GLY A 221 -12.37 -12.64 11.05
C GLY A 221 -12.20 -12.19 9.60
N ILE A 222 -12.64 -10.97 9.27
CA ILE A 222 -12.49 -10.40 7.93
C ILE A 222 -11.06 -10.08 7.58
N ALA A 223 -10.27 -9.56 8.53
CA ALA A 223 -8.84 -9.35 8.31
C ALA A 223 -8.13 -10.66 7.93
N VAL A 224 -8.47 -11.77 8.57
CA VAL A 224 -7.94 -13.11 8.25
C VAL A 224 -8.50 -13.63 6.92
N LEU A 225 -9.82 -13.54 6.71
CA LEU A 225 -10.49 -14.01 5.51
C LEU A 225 -9.96 -13.32 4.26
N VAL A 226 -9.91 -11.98 4.26
CA VAL A 226 -9.42 -11.21 3.10
C VAL A 226 -7.96 -11.49 2.83
N ARG A 227 -7.12 -11.64 3.86
CA ARG A 227 -5.72 -12.07 3.68
C ARG A 227 -5.66 -13.43 2.97
N ARG A 228 -6.48 -14.39 3.38
CA ARG A 228 -6.55 -15.71 2.75
C ARG A 228 -7.04 -15.64 1.30
N VAL A 229 -8.10 -14.88 1.05
CA VAL A 229 -8.70 -14.72 -0.29
C VAL A 229 -7.71 -14.08 -1.25
N VAL A 230 -7.14 -12.93 -0.88
CA VAL A 230 -6.14 -12.24 -1.71
C VAL A 230 -4.92 -13.14 -1.94
N GLY A 231 -4.40 -13.78 -0.90
CA GLY A 231 -3.25 -14.69 -1.02
C GLY A 231 -3.50 -15.85 -1.98
N LEU A 232 -4.66 -16.53 -1.87
CA LEU A 232 -5.02 -17.62 -2.78
C LEU A 232 -5.21 -17.14 -4.22
N ARG A 233 -5.78 -15.95 -4.43
CA ARG A 233 -6.01 -15.40 -5.77
C ARG A 233 -4.72 -14.92 -6.44
N VAL A 234 -3.78 -14.39 -5.67
CA VAL A 234 -2.42 -14.07 -6.16
C VAL A 234 -1.68 -15.35 -6.53
N LEU A 235 -1.66 -16.36 -5.66
CA LEU A 235 -1.05 -17.67 -5.95
C LEU A 235 -1.68 -18.36 -7.16
N GLY A 236 -3.00 -18.25 -7.31
CA GLY A 236 -3.74 -18.77 -8.46
C GLY A 236 -3.70 -17.89 -9.70
N GLN A 237 -2.87 -16.83 -9.74
CA GLN A 237 -2.71 -15.91 -10.87
C GLN A 237 -4.02 -15.24 -11.34
N ARG A 238 -5.03 -15.16 -10.47
CA ARG A 238 -6.32 -14.49 -10.73
C ARG A 238 -6.33 -13.02 -10.33
N LEU A 239 -5.32 -12.60 -9.57
CA LEU A 239 -5.11 -11.24 -9.11
C LEU A 239 -3.63 -10.91 -9.22
N GLN A 240 -3.32 -9.73 -9.73
CA GLN A 240 -1.95 -9.22 -9.85
C GLN A 240 -1.70 -8.19 -8.75
N LYS A 241 -0.63 -8.40 -7.98
CA LYS A 241 -0.21 -7.51 -6.90
C LYS A 241 1.26 -7.16 -7.07
N VAL A 242 1.55 -5.87 -7.19
CA VAL A 242 2.92 -5.35 -7.25
C VAL A 242 3.25 -4.64 -5.94
N ARG A 243 4.45 -4.92 -5.43
CA ARG A 243 4.95 -4.31 -4.20
C ARG A 243 5.10 -2.80 -4.37
N ALA A 244 4.50 -2.02 -3.48
CA ALA A 244 4.68 -0.58 -3.42
C ALA A 244 6.04 -0.21 -2.79
N ASP A 245 6.59 0.93 -3.17
CA ASP A 245 7.86 1.42 -2.61
C ASP A 245 7.72 1.81 -1.13
N ARG A 246 6.53 2.29 -0.74
CA ARG A 246 6.20 2.64 0.64
C ARG A 246 4.70 2.57 0.93
N PRO A 247 4.30 2.32 2.19
CA PRO A 247 2.91 2.45 2.60
C PRO A 247 2.49 3.92 2.61
N ARG A 248 1.24 4.19 2.21
CA ARG A 248 0.65 5.53 2.20
C ARG A 248 -0.67 5.51 2.99
N ALA A 249 -0.98 6.60 3.67
CA ALA A 249 -2.27 6.73 4.38
C ALA A 249 -3.48 6.60 3.44
N ALA A 250 -3.32 7.03 2.18
CA ALA A 250 -4.32 6.90 1.14
C ALA A 250 -4.68 5.44 0.83
N ASP A 251 -3.76 4.48 1.03
CA ASP A 251 -3.98 3.05 0.75
C ASP A 251 -5.17 2.47 1.54
N LEU A 252 -5.58 3.11 2.65
CA LEU A 252 -6.77 2.70 3.40
C LEU A 252 -8.07 2.97 2.65
N LEU A 253 -8.05 3.92 1.71
CA LEU A 253 -9.22 4.48 1.02
C LEU A 253 -9.16 4.26 -0.50
N THR A 254 -8.01 3.83 -1.03
CA THR A 254 -7.77 3.70 -2.47
C THR A 254 -7.42 2.28 -2.87
N ASP A 255 -7.79 1.91 -4.09
CA ASP A 255 -7.31 0.71 -4.77
C ASP A 255 -5.81 0.78 -5.06
N ASP A 256 -5.30 -0.29 -5.68
CA ASP A 256 -3.87 -0.39 -5.93
C ASP A 256 -3.32 0.60 -6.97
N ALA A 257 -4.20 1.18 -7.78
CA ALA A 257 -3.89 2.24 -8.73
C ALA A 257 -4.06 3.65 -8.12
N GLY A 258 -4.44 3.75 -6.84
CA GLY A 258 -4.65 5.03 -6.15
C GLY A 258 -6.02 5.66 -6.40
N ARG A 259 -6.99 4.92 -6.97
CA ARG A 259 -8.36 5.38 -7.18
C ARG A 259 -9.21 5.08 -5.95
N GLY A 260 -10.11 5.97 -5.56
CA GLY A 260 -11.00 5.73 -4.41
C GLY A 260 -11.91 4.51 -4.64
N THR A 261 -11.93 3.59 -3.68
CA THR A 261 -12.77 2.39 -3.75
C THR A 261 -13.97 2.54 -2.84
N PHE A 262 -15.19 2.48 -3.38
CA PHE A 262 -16.41 2.59 -2.57
C PHE A 262 -16.42 1.57 -1.42
N ALA A 263 -16.10 0.31 -1.71
CA ALA A 263 -16.10 -0.78 -0.73
C ALA A 263 -15.08 -0.56 0.42
N ASP A 264 -13.92 0.01 0.14
CA ASP A 264 -12.89 0.30 1.14
C ASP A 264 -13.28 1.53 1.96
N ILE A 265 -13.71 2.62 1.30
CA ILE A 265 -14.12 3.87 1.94
C ILE A 265 -15.30 3.65 2.90
N GLN A 266 -16.36 2.97 2.45
CA GLN A 266 -17.53 2.72 3.29
C GLN A 266 -17.18 1.87 4.52
N TYR A 267 -16.26 0.89 4.37
CA TYR A 267 -15.84 0.03 5.47
C TYR A 267 -15.04 0.80 6.52
N VAL A 268 -14.15 1.68 6.08
CA VAL A 268 -13.40 2.56 6.99
C VAL A 268 -14.33 3.53 7.71
N VAL A 269 -15.22 4.20 6.98
CA VAL A 269 -16.13 5.20 7.56
C VAL A 269 -17.09 4.57 8.57
N ILE A 270 -17.76 3.47 8.20
CA ILE A 270 -18.70 2.79 9.10
C ILE A 270 -17.97 2.21 10.31
N GLY A 271 -16.80 1.60 10.10
CA GLY A 271 -15.95 1.10 11.19
C GLY A 271 -15.52 2.21 12.15
N ALA A 272 -15.12 3.37 11.63
CA ALA A 272 -14.70 4.52 12.43
C ALA A 272 -15.86 5.14 13.23
N VAL A 273 -17.05 5.29 12.63
CA VAL A 273 -18.26 5.78 13.30
C VAL A 273 -18.65 4.84 14.45
N ALA A 274 -18.63 3.53 14.22
CA ALA A 274 -18.96 2.56 15.25
C ALA A 274 -17.94 2.56 16.40
N LEU A 275 -16.64 2.70 16.09
CA LEU A 275 -15.58 2.82 17.08
C LEU A 275 -15.72 4.11 17.91
N LEU A 276 -16.01 5.23 17.26
CA LEU A 276 -16.24 6.52 17.93
C LEU A 276 -17.46 6.45 18.86
N PHE A 277 -18.55 5.85 18.40
CA PHE A 277 -19.73 5.63 19.23
C PHE A 277 -19.37 4.80 20.47
N ALA A 278 -18.64 3.69 20.30
CA ALA A 278 -18.19 2.86 21.41
C ALA A 278 -17.28 3.63 22.39
N ALA A 279 -16.37 4.47 21.89
CA ALA A 279 -15.52 5.32 22.71
C ALA A 279 -16.31 6.33 23.55
N VAL A 280 -17.33 6.98 22.95
CA VAL A 280 -18.24 7.88 23.68
C VAL A 280 -19.04 7.12 24.74
N ARG A 281 -19.48 5.89 24.45
CA ARG A 281 -20.17 5.04 25.43
C ARG A 281 -19.28 4.69 26.60
N LEU A 282 -18.03 4.30 26.36
CA LEU A 282 -17.05 4.03 27.42
C LEU A 282 -16.81 5.27 28.29
N ALA A 283 -16.66 6.44 27.67
CA ALA A 283 -16.44 7.68 28.40
C ALA A 283 -17.63 8.07 29.30
N ARG A 284 -18.85 7.77 28.86
CA ARG A 284 -20.09 8.05 29.62
C ARG A 284 -20.42 6.99 30.67
N ARG A 285 -20.00 5.72 30.46
CA ARG A 285 -20.25 4.58 31.34
C ARG A 285 -18.96 3.76 31.51
N PRO A 286 -18.00 4.26 32.30
CA PRO A 286 -16.69 3.62 32.46
C PRO A 286 -16.72 2.40 33.39
N ASP A 287 -17.89 1.98 33.85
CA ASP A 287 -18.15 0.85 34.76
C ASP A 287 -18.48 -0.45 34.01
N GLN A 288 -18.67 -0.38 32.69
CA GLN A 288 -19.01 -1.55 31.88
C GLN A 288 -18.34 -1.48 30.51
N LEU A 289 -18.30 -2.62 29.82
CA LEU A 289 -17.93 -2.61 28.41
C LEU A 289 -18.90 -1.71 27.61
N PRO A 290 -18.42 -1.09 26.52
CA PRO A 290 -19.28 -0.24 25.71
C PRO A 290 -20.42 -1.07 25.14
N ASP A 291 -21.63 -0.76 25.57
CA ASP A 291 -22.84 -1.37 25.04
C ASP A 291 -23.15 -0.75 23.67
N LEU A 292 -22.87 -1.52 22.61
CA LEU A 292 -23.06 -1.17 21.22
C LEU A 292 -24.43 -1.67 20.74
N PRO A 293 -25.35 -0.79 20.32
CA PRO A 293 -26.65 -1.19 19.83
C PRO A 293 -26.55 -2.20 18.68
N TRP A 294 -27.36 -3.24 18.72
CA TRP A 294 -27.37 -4.28 17.67
C TRP A 294 -27.57 -3.71 16.27
N GLY A 295 -28.38 -2.65 16.11
CA GLY A 295 -28.53 -1.98 14.82
C GLY A 295 -27.21 -1.49 14.23
N LEU A 296 -26.32 -0.91 15.05
CA LEU A 296 -25.01 -0.45 14.62
C LEU A 296 -24.06 -1.63 14.35
N ALA A 297 -24.12 -2.68 15.18
CA ALA A 297 -23.36 -3.92 14.93
C ALA A 297 -23.75 -4.58 13.59
N VAL A 298 -25.04 -4.60 13.26
CA VAL A 298 -25.56 -5.11 11.97
C VAL A 298 -25.10 -4.23 10.81
N VAL A 299 -25.10 -2.90 10.95
CA VAL A 299 -24.57 -2.00 9.91
C VAL A 299 -23.08 -2.26 9.66
N VAL A 300 -22.29 -2.47 10.73
CA VAL A 300 -20.88 -2.87 10.59
C VAL A 300 -20.77 -4.22 9.86
N LEU A 301 -21.61 -5.21 10.18
CA LEU A 301 -21.62 -6.51 9.51
C LEU A 301 -21.94 -6.41 8.01
N ILE A 302 -22.95 -5.61 7.64
CA ILE A 302 -23.33 -5.36 6.24
C ILE A 302 -22.15 -4.71 5.50
N SER A 303 -21.57 -3.67 6.10
CA SER A 303 -20.39 -2.98 5.57
C SER A 303 -19.21 -3.93 5.35
N ALA A 304 -18.97 -4.81 6.32
CA ALA A 304 -17.99 -5.88 6.27
C ALA A 304 -18.24 -6.86 5.10
N ALA A 305 -19.48 -7.30 4.91
CA ALA A 305 -19.87 -8.17 3.82
C ALA A 305 -19.67 -7.50 2.46
N THR A 306 -20.05 -6.22 2.32
CA THR A 306 -19.81 -5.43 1.10
C THR A 306 -18.32 -5.31 0.80
N TYR A 307 -17.48 -5.08 1.80
CA TYR A 307 -16.02 -5.04 1.65
C TYR A 307 -15.47 -6.37 1.14
N VAL A 308 -15.86 -7.49 1.76
CA VAL A 308 -15.45 -8.83 1.31
C VAL A 308 -15.91 -9.09 -0.12
N ALA A 309 -17.17 -8.81 -0.44
CA ALA A 309 -17.70 -8.96 -1.79
C ALA A 309 -16.90 -8.14 -2.81
N GLY A 310 -16.51 -6.90 -2.47
CA GLY A 310 -15.60 -6.08 -3.26
C GLY A 310 -14.26 -6.77 -3.54
N LYS A 311 -13.60 -7.32 -2.51
CA LYS A 311 -12.33 -8.06 -2.66
C LYS A 311 -12.47 -9.34 -3.48
N TYR A 312 -13.65 -9.95 -3.52
CA TYR A 312 -13.94 -11.07 -4.43
C TYR A 312 -14.21 -10.62 -5.87
N ALA A 313 -14.82 -9.46 -6.05
CA ALA A 313 -15.14 -8.90 -7.37
C ALA A 313 -13.91 -8.30 -8.08
N GLU A 314 -12.87 -7.90 -7.34
CA GLU A 314 -11.60 -7.40 -7.91
C GLU A 314 -11.05 -8.41 -8.92
N GLY A 315 -10.94 -8.02 -10.19
CA GLY A 315 -10.32 -8.82 -11.24
C GLY A 315 -8.87 -8.42 -11.45
N GLY A 316 -8.09 -9.28 -12.10
CA GLY A 316 -6.74 -8.92 -12.48
C GLY A 316 -6.00 -9.99 -13.26
N ARG A 317 -6.68 -10.98 -13.84
CA ARG A 317 -6.01 -11.95 -14.70
C ARG A 317 -5.72 -11.30 -16.05
N PRO A 318 -4.46 -11.26 -16.51
CA PRO A 318 -4.14 -10.70 -17.81
C PRO A 318 -4.61 -11.67 -18.91
N VAL A 319 -5.15 -11.13 -20.01
CA VAL A 319 -5.66 -11.92 -21.14
C VAL A 319 -5.30 -11.25 -22.46
N ILE A 320 -4.81 -12.05 -23.42
CA ILE A 320 -4.68 -11.66 -24.82
C ILE A 320 -5.99 -12.02 -25.52
N LEU A 321 -6.58 -11.03 -26.17
CA LEU A 321 -7.80 -11.18 -26.96
C LEU A 321 -7.49 -11.29 -28.45
N SER A 322 -6.48 -10.58 -28.94
CA SER A 322 -6.04 -10.67 -30.33
C SER A 322 -4.58 -10.22 -30.48
N VAL A 323 -3.91 -10.76 -31.49
CA VAL A 323 -2.60 -10.27 -31.95
C VAL A 323 -2.71 -9.99 -33.44
N VAL A 324 -2.27 -8.80 -33.85
CA VAL A 324 -2.31 -8.35 -35.24
C VAL A 324 -0.98 -7.70 -35.62
N ARG A 325 -0.68 -7.61 -36.92
CA ARG A 325 0.42 -6.79 -37.42
C ARG A 325 0.14 -5.32 -37.08
N ALA A 326 1.07 -4.63 -36.44
CA ALA A 326 0.99 -3.20 -36.24
C ALA A 326 1.10 -2.50 -37.60
N ARG A 327 0.22 -1.53 -37.87
CA ARG A 327 0.15 -0.84 -39.16
C ARG A 327 0.57 0.61 -39.01
N GLU A 328 1.41 1.07 -39.93
CA GLU A 328 1.56 2.49 -40.18
C GLU A 328 0.56 2.96 -41.25
N ALA A 329 0.26 4.27 -41.25
CA ALA A 329 -0.66 4.83 -42.22
C ALA A 329 -0.09 4.67 -43.65
N GLY A 330 -0.75 3.86 -44.48
CA GLY A 330 -0.31 3.56 -45.85
C GLY A 330 0.13 2.11 -46.06
N ASP A 331 0.30 1.32 -45.00
CA ASP A 331 0.63 -0.10 -45.11
C ASP A 331 -0.52 -0.93 -45.70
N LEU A 332 -0.16 -1.87 -46.57
CA LEU A 332 -1.07 -2.89 -47.09
C LEU A 332 -1.30 -4.01 -46.06
N ASP A 333 -2.43 -4.71 -46.20
CA ASP A 333 -2.69 -5.92 -45.42
C ASP A 333 -1.70 -7.02 -45.83
N ALA A 334 -0.94 -7.53 -44.87
CA ALA A 334 0.11 -8.51 -45.07
C ALA A 334 0.15 -9.50 -43.88
N PRO A 335 0.63 -10.74 -44.09
CA PRO A 335 0.89 -11.65 -42.98
C PRO A 335 1.97 -11.07 -42.05
N ILE A 336 2.02 -11.55 -40.81
CA ILE A 336 3.04 -11.17 -39.83
C ILE A 336 4.37 -11.77 -40.26
N ARG A 337 5.40 -10.95 -40.43
CA ARG A 337 6.77 -11.41 -40.75
C ARG A 337 7.73 -11.23 -39.58
N THR A 338 8.87 -11.90 -39.66
CA THR A 338 9.99 -11.58 -38.77
C THR A 338 10.41 -10.11 -38.95
N GLY A 339 10.68 -9.42 -37.84
CA GLY A 339 11.00 -7.99 -37.83
C GLY A 339 9.81 -7.04 -37.91
N ASP A 340 8.60 -7.50 -38.24
CA ASP A 340 7.40 -6.67 -38.15
C ASP A 340 7.09 -6.34 -36.68
N ASP A 341 6.52 -5.16 -36.42
CA ASP A 341 5.87 -4.89 -35.14
C ASP A 341 4.51 -5.59 -35.10
N ILE A 342 4.20 -6.24 -33.98
CA ILE A 342 2.87 -6.79 -33.68
C ILE A 342 2.19 -5.97 -32.58
N GLU A 343 0.90 -5.74 -32.76
CA GLU A 343 0.01 -5.15 -31.78
C GLU A 343 -0.75 -6.25 -31.05
N ILE A 344 -0.46 -6.40 -29.77
CA ILE A 344 -1.11 -7.36 -28.87
C ILE A 344 -2.20 -6.61 -28.11
N ARG A 345 -3.45 -7.00 -28.32
CA ARG A 345 -4.62 -6.40 -27.67
C ARG A 345 -5.18 -7.33 -26.62
N GLY A 346 -5.60 -6.77 -25.50
CA GLY A 346 -6.10 -7.53 -24.38
C GLY A 346 -6.54 -6.66 -23.22
N ALA A 347 -6.43 -7.21 -22.02
CA ALA A 347 -6.72 -6.52 -20.77
C ALA A 347 -5.83 -7.01 -19.64
N GLY A 348 -5.55 -6.13 -18.68
CA GLY A 348 -4.79 -6.45 -17.48
C GLY A 348 -3.29 -6.60 -17.71
N PHE A 349 -2.74 -6.08 -18.81
CA PHE A 349 -1.30 -6.17 -19.09
C PHE A 349 -0.47 -5.36 -18.09
N VAL A 350 -1.00 -4.24 -17.60
CA VAL A 350 -0.33 -3.39 -16.62
C VAL A 350 -1.01 -3.59 -15.27
N PRO A 351 -0.38 -4.31 -14.32
CA PRO A 351 -0.94 -4.49 -13.00
C PRO A 351 -1.29 -3.15 -12.32
N PRO A 352 -2.38 -3.08 -11.54
CA PRO A 352 -2.65 -1.92 -10.71
C PRO A 352 -1.45 -1.56 -9.82
N GLY A 353 -0.98 -0.31 -9.92
CA GLY A 353 0.20 0.17 -9.19
C GLY A 353 1.54 -0.07 -9.89
N ALA A 354 1.54 -0.63 -11.11
CA ALA A 354 2.72 -0.88 -11.93
C ALA A 354 2.91 0.15 -13.05
N GLN A 355 2.30 1.34 -12.97
CA GLN A 355 2.37 2.36 -14.02
C GLN A 355 3.73 3.09 -14.08
N GLY A 356 4.61 2.89 -13.10
CA GLY A 356 5.95 3.47 -13.11
C GLY A 356 6.84 2.80 -14.14
N ALA A 357 7.71 3.58 -14.79
CA ALA A 357 8.58 3.12 -15.88
C ALA A 357 9.41 1.88 -15.54
N GLU A 358 9.91 1.78 -14.29
CA GLU A 358 10.69 0.63 -13.81
C GLU A 358 9.89 -0.68 -13.77
N ARG A 359 8.57 -0.59 -13.58
CA ARG A 359 7.69 -1.76 -13.62
C ARG A 359 7.30 -2.10 -15.04
N LEU A 360 7.03 -1.08 -15.85
CA LEU A 360 6.71 -1.24 -17.27
C LEU A 360 7.87 -1.88 -18.05
N SER A 361 9.12 -1.51 -17.76
CA SER A 361 10.31 -2.09 -18.42
C SER A 361 10.53 -3.58 -18.14
N ARG A 362 9.92 -4.11 -17.08
CA ARG A 362 9.97 -5.54 -16.72
C ARG A 362 8.98 -6.39 -17.49
N MET A 363 8.07 -5.78 -18.23
CA MET A 363 7.12 -6.51 -19.05
C MET A 363 7.85 -7.16 -20.23
N THR A 364 7.55 -8.43 -20.46
CA THR A 364 8.12 -9.19 -21.57
C THR A 364 7.02 -9.90 -22.34
N VAL A 365 7.26 -10.14 -23.62
CA VAL A 365 6.42 -10.96 -24.48
C VAL A 365 7.24 -12.18 -24.89
N ARG A 366 6.70 -13.36 -24.62
CA ARG A 366 7.20 -14.61 -25.17
C ARG A 366 6.55 -14.84 -26.53
N VAL A 367 7.35 -14.85 -27.59
CA VAL A 367 6.94 -15.17 -28.96
C VAL A 367 7.64 -16.48 -29.34
N GLY A 368 6.88 -17.58 -29.38
CA GLY A 368 7.45 -18.92 -29.48
C GLY A 368 8.36 -19.23 -28.29
N THR A 369 9.65 -19.43 -28.57
CA THR A 369 10.69 -19.70 -27.55
C THR A 369 11.46 -18.44 -27.12
N VAL A 370 11.26 -17.32 -27.80
CA VAL A 370 12.05 -16.08 -27.61
C VAL A 370 11.32 -15.13 -26.68
N HIS A 371 12.07 -14.50 -25.76
CA HIS A 371 11.54 -13.46 -24.87
C HIS A 371 11.99 -12.08 -25.35
N VAL A 372 11.03 -11.17 -25.49
CA VAL A 372 11.23 -9.81 -25.97
C VAL A 372 10.80 -8.84 -24.88
N HIS A 373 11.65 -7.87 -24.55
CA HIS A 373 11.25 -6.79 -23.67
C HIS A 373 10.26 -5.87 -24.38
N VAL A 374 9.20 -5.46 -23.69
CA VAL A 374 8.25 -4.50 -24.27
C VAL A 374 8.92 -3.12 -24.29
N PRO A 375 9.10 -2.50 -25.47
CA PRO A 375 9.83 -1.24 -25.54
C PRO A 375 9.02 -0.11 -24.90
N LEU A 376 9.70 0.69 -24.07
CA LEU A 376 9.13 1.93 -23.53
C LEU A 376 9.09 2.98 -24.64
N VAL A 377 7.89 3.34 -25.08
CA VAL A 377 7.69 4.43 -26.05
C VAL A 377 7.21 5.67 -25.31
N PRO A 378 8.08 6.67 -25.08
CA PRO A 378 7.74 7.84 -24.29
C PRO A 378 6.79 8.77 -25.07
N VAL A 379 5.83 9.33 -24.34
CA VAL A 379 5.01 10.45 -24.79
C VAL A 379 4.98 11.50 -23.68
N THR A 380 4.63 12.74 -24.01
CA THR A 380 4.50 13.78 -22.98
C THR A 380 3.54 13.31 -21.88
N GLY A 381 4.05 13.25 -20.65
CA GLY A 381 3.26 12.81 -19.49
C GLY A 381 3.22 11.30 -19.23
N GLY A 382 3.80 10.44 -20.08
CA GLY A 382 3.74 8.99 -19.85
C GLY A 382 4.36 8.14 -20.96
N PHE A 383 3.71 7.01 -21.25
CA PHE A 383 4.13 6.06 -22.27
C PHE A 383 2.92 5.66 -23.12
N SER A 384 3.10 5.60 -24.44
CA SER A 384 2.11 5.03 -25.36
C SER A 384 2.27 3.52 -25.48
N ASN A 385 3.41 2.97 -25.05
CA ASN A 385 3.68 1.55 -24.94
C ASN A 385 4.65 1.32 -23.78
N PRO A 386 4.40 0.35 -22.88
CA PRO A 386 3.22 -0.51 -22.76
C PRO A 386 1.97 0.20 -22.19
N THR A 387 0.77 -0.30 -22.55
CA THR A 387 -0.51 0.10 -21.92
C THR A 387 -1.26 -1.12 -21.39
N ASP A 388 -2.31 -0.90 -20.58
CA ASP A 388 -3.09 -2.00 -19.98
C ASP A 388 -3.83 -2.86 -21.01
N ALA A 389 -4.19 -2.28 -22.15
CA ALA A 389 -4.98 -2.94 -23.18
C ALA A 389 -4.22 -3.25 -24.47
N VAL A 390 -3.09 -2.59 -24.72
CA VAL A 390 -2.33 -2.69 -25.96
C VAL A 390 -0.83 -2.68 -25.69
N LEU A 391 -0.13 -3.64 -26.31
CA LEU A 391 1.33 -3.69 -26.36
C LEU A 391 1.78 -3.76 -27.81
N THR A 392 2.82 -3.02 -28.17
CA THR A 392 3.50 -3.13 -29.46
C THR A 392 4.89 -3.70 -29.24
N VAL A 393 5.21 -4.81 -29.88
CA VAL A 393 6.53 -5.45 -29.79
C VAL A 393 7.00 -5.93 -31.16
N PRO A 394 8.31 -5.88 -31.46
CA PRO A 394 8.84 -6.45 -32.68
C PRO A 394 8.82 -7.98 -32.61
N VAL A 395 8.55 -8.64 -33.74
CA VAL A 395 8.75 -10.09 -33.90
C VAL A 395 10.26 -10.35 -34.05
N PRO A 396 10.91 -11.10 -33.15
CA PRO A 396 12.34 -11.36 -33.25
C PRO A 396 12.69 -12.13 -34.51
N ALA A 397 13.88 -11.85 -35.06
CA ALA A 397 14.42 -12.58 -36.20
C ALA A 397 14.67 -14.07 -35.91
N ASP A 398 14.88 -14.43 -34.64
CA ASP A 398 15.12 -15.81 -34.20
C ASP A 398 13.84 -16.64 -34.05
N VAL A 399 12.66 -16.06 -34.34
CA VAL A 399 11.39 -16.81 -34.33
C VAL A 399 11.28 -17.64 -35.60
N GLU A 400 11.12 -18.95 -35.44
CA GLU A 400 10.89 -19.86 -36.56
C GLU A 400 9.59 -19.52 -37.29
N PRO A 401 9.60 -19.45 -38.64
CA PRO A 401 8.39 -19.30 -39.44
C PRO A 401 7.40 -20.43 -39.17
N GLY A 402 6.12 -20.10 -39.14
CA GLY A 402 5.01 -21.01 -38.90
C GLY A 402 4.13 -20.58 -37.74
N ARG A 403 3.39 -21.55 -37.19
CA ARG A 403 2.44 -21.29 -36.11
C ARG A 403 3.16 -21.19 -34.78
N VAL A 404 3.16 -20.00 -34.18
CA VAL A 404 3.84 -19.73 -32.90
C VAL A 404 2.86 -19.19 -31.85
N GLU A 405 3.16 -19.43 -30.58
CA GLU A 405 2.36 -18.93 -29.47
C GLU A 405 2.92 -17.59 -28.96
N VAL A 406 2.04 -16.64 -28.70
CA VAL A 406 2.35 -15.36 -28.04
C VAL A 406 1.78 -15.37 -26.63
N GLN A 407 2.59 -14.94 -25.67
CA GLN A 407 2.19 -14.71 -24.29
C GLN A 407 2.81 -13.43 -23.74
N VAL A 408 2.04 -12.67 -22.97
CA VAL A 408 2.56 -11.52 -22.22
C VAL A 408 2.86 -11.96 -20.80
N ILE A 409 4.02 -11.56 -20.30
CA ILE A 409 4.45 -11.70 -18.93
C ILE A 409 4.44 -10.30 -18.33
N THR A 410 3.53 -10.07 -17.38
CA THR A 410 3.33 -8.74 -16.80
C THR A 410 4.43 -8.39 -15.79
N ALA A 411 4.46 -7.13 -15.34
CA ALA A 411 5.36 -6.68 -14.27
C ALA A 411 5.17 -7.41 -12.92
N ALA A 412 4.05 -8.11 -12.75
CA ALA A 412 3.76 -8.97 -11.60
C ALA A 412 4.22 -10.43 -11.80
N GLY A 413 4.79 -10.76 -12.96
CA GLY A 413 5.24 -12.11 -13.31
C GLY A 413 4.09 -13.07 -13.67
N VAL A 414 2.91 -12.54 -14.04
CA VAL A 414 1.77 -13.37 -14.44
C VAL A 414 1.76 -13.53 -15.96
N GLU A 415 1.66 -14.78 -16.42
CA GLU A 415 1.51 -15.08 -17.84
C GLU A 415 0.04 -14.99 -18.29
N THR A 416 -0.19 -14.46 -19.49
CA THR A 416 -1.50 -14.52 -20.16
C THR A 416 -1.80 -15.92 -20.70
N ASN A 417 -3.02 -16.11 -21.22
CA ASN A 417 -3.30 -17.20 -22.15
C ASN A 417 -2.34 -17.18 -23.35
N ARG A 418 -2.10 -18.36 -23.91
CA ARG A 418 -1.39 -18.56 -25.16
C ARG A 418 -2.30 -18.15 -26.32
N TYR A 419 -1.80 -17.33 -27.21
CA TYR A 419 -2.50 -16.92 -28.42
C TYR A 419 -1.67 -17.32 -29.63
N ALA A 420 -2.21 -18.17 -30.51
CA ALA A 420 -1.49 -18.63 -31.68
C ALA A 420 -1.56 -17.59 -32.81
N ILE A 421 -0.41 -17.31 -33.43
CA ILE A 421 -0.29 -16.52 -34.65
C ILE A 421 0.48 -17.33 -35.70
N ASP A 422 0.33 -16.97 -36.97
CA ASP A 422 1.13 -17.52 -38.06
C ASP A 422 2.15 -16.46 -38.49
N VAL A 423 3.44 -16.81 -38.42
CA VAL A 423 4.56 -15.97 -38.83
C VAL A 423 5.12 -16.50 -40.15
N THR A 424 5.33 -15.61 -41.10
CA THR A 424 5.97 -15.91 -42.40
C THR A 424 7.38 -15.35 -42.45
N ASP A 425 8.19 -15.82 -43.41
CA ASP A 425 9.51 -15.25 -43.71
C ASP A 425 9.44 -13.76 -44.09
#